data_AF-A0A442BAZ6-F1
#
_entry.id   AF-A0A442BAZ6-F1
#
_cell.length_a   1.000
_cell.length_b   1.000
_cell.length_c   1.000
_cell.angle_alpha   90.00
_cell.angle_beta   90.00
_cell.angle_gamma   90.00
#
_symmetry.space_group_name_H-M   'P 1'
#
loop_
_entity.id
_entity.type
_entity.pdbx_description
1 polymer ?
#
loop_
_entity_poly.entity_id
_entity_poly.type
_entity_poly.pdbx_seq_one_letter_code
_entity_poly.pdbx_strand_id
1 'polypeptide(L)'
;MTEIDIRSQQEFTGPGTAGVLMFLGGPILSGIAWSEMMGVTYGSLTGYWLTIWLGAFASQLGIVFMLVGRKYNHEVTVHPAKQQQQPFKLGERAEWS
;
A
#
# COMPACT_ATOMS: atom_id res chain seq x y z
N MET A 1 -21.06 -7.64 -28.09
CA MET A 1 -19.73 -7.64 -27.44
C MET A 1 -19.91 -6.92 -26.12
N THR A 2 -19.76 -7.62 -25.01
CA THR A 2 -19.98 -7.09 -23.65
C THR A 2 -18.66 -6.51 -23.18
N GLU A 3 -18.63 -5.23 -22.84
CA GLU A 3 -17.43 -4.57 -22.31
C GLU A 3 -17.48 -4.64 -20.79
N ILE A 4 -16.50 -5.32 -20.19
CA ILE A 4 -16.35 -5.45 -18.74
C ILE A 4 -15.10 -4.65 -18.36
N ASP A 5 -15.30 -3.49 -17.72
CA ASP A 5 -14.21 -2.68 -17.18
C ASP A 5 -14.07 -2.99 -15.68
N ILE A 6 -12.90 -3.52 -15.30
CA ILE A 6 -12.58 -3.88 -13.92
C ILE A 6 -11.59 -2.86 -13.39
N ARG A 7 -12.09 -1.84 -12.68
CA ARG A 7 -11.25 -0.89 -11.95
C ARG A 7 -10.88 -1.47 -10.60
N SER A 8 -9.66 -2.00 -10.50
CA SER A 8 -9.08 -2.34 -9.20
C SER A 8 -8.50 -1.08 -8.55
N GLN A 9 -9.24 -0.49 -7.61
CA GLN A 9 -8.74 0.60 -6.79
C GLN A 9 -7.90 -0.03 -5.67
N GLN A 10 -6.59 0.19 -5.72
CA GLN A 10 -5.66 -0.26 -4.70
C GLN A 10 -5.50 0.85 -3.66
N GLU A 11 -6.25 0.77 -2.58
CA GLU A 11 -6.18 1.74 -1.49
C GLU A 11 -5.38 1.18 -0.32
N PHE A 12 -4.50 2.00 0.24
CA PHE A 12 -3.82 1.71 1.50
C PHE A 12 -4.73 2.12 2.66
N THR A 13 -5.01 1.16 3.55
CA THR A 13 -5.66 1.44 4.84
C THR A 13 -4.73 2.21 5.76
N GLY A 14 -5.23 2.74 6.89
CA GLY A 14 -4.41 3.45 7.89
C GLY A 14 -3.07 2.78 8.25
N PRO A 15 -3.04 1.45 8.52
CA PRO A 15 -1.80 0.69 8.71
C PRO A 15 -0.88 0.70 7.49
N GLY A 16 -1.44 0.63 6.29
CA GLY A 16 -0.71 0.71 5.02
C GLY A 16 -0.01 2.05 4.83
N THR A 17 -0.71 3.16 5.13
CA THR A 17 -0.14 4.51 5.06
C THR A 17 0.98 4.71 6.09
N ALA A 18 0.82 4.18 7.31
CA ALA A 18 1.91 4.18 8.30
C ALA A 18 3.11 3.38 7.80
N GLY A 19 2.87 2.24 7.13
CA GLY A 19 3.91 1.46 6.48
C GLY A 19 4.65 2.23 5.38
N VAL A 20 3.94 3.04 4.58
CA VAL A 20 4.54 3.95 3.58
C VAL A 20 5.46 4.97 4.22
N LEU A 21 5.01 5.61 5.29
CA LEU A 21 5.82 6.60 6.00
C LEU A 21 7.07 5.98 6.63
N MET A 22 6.97 4.77 7.20
CA MET A 22 8.13 4.06 7.76
C MET A 22 9.12 3.63 6.67
N PHE A 23 8.61 3.12 5.54
CA PHE A 23 9.43 2.68 4.41
C PHE A 23 10.25 3.81 3.79
N LEU A 24 9.64 4.99 3.62
CA LEU A 24 10.31 6.16 3.03
C LEU A 24 11.09 6.96 4.08
N GLY A 25 10.53 7.13 5.27
CA GLY A 25 11.12 7.90 6.36
C GLY A 25 12.38 7.25 6.94
N GLY A 26 12.43 5.91 7.02
CA GLY A 26 13.58 5.17 7.53
C GLY A 26 14.89 5.47 6.77
N PRO A 27 14.94 5.29 5.44
CA PRO A 27 16.10 5.61 4.63
C PRO A 27 16.46 7.09 4.64
N ILE A 28 15.47 8.00 4.67
CA ILE A 28 15.72 9.45 4.74
C ILE A 28 16.41 9.82 6.05
N LEU A 29 15.89 9.36 7.19
CA LEU A 29 16.50 9.60 8.50
C LEU A 29 17.90 8.98 8.60
N SER A 30 18.08 7.79 8.02
CA SER A 30 19.40 7.13 7.95
C SER A 30 20.39 7.93 7.11
N GLY A 31 19.94 8.50 5.98
CA GLY A 31 20.76 9.34 5.12
C GLY A 31 21.17 10.66 5.77
N ILE A 32 20.26 11.30 6.52
CA ILE A 32 20.56 12.50 7.31
C ILE A 32 21.59 12.17 8.39
N ALA A 33 21.37 11.10 9.16
CA ALA A 33 22.30 10.66 10.20
C ALA A 33 23.68 10.33 9.62
N TRP A 34 23.75 9.68 8.46
CA TRP A 34 25.01 9.43 7.76
C TRP A 34 25.71 10.72 7.34
N SER A 35 24.97 11.67 6.75
CA SER A 35 25.52 12.96 6.32
C SER A 35 26.11 13.74 7.48
N GLU A 36 25.45 13.75 8.65
CA GLU A 36 25.96 14.38 9.85
C GLU A 36 27.18 13.63 10.41
N MET A 37 27.15 12.29 10.42
CA MET A 37 28.25 11.45 10.88
C MET A 37 29.56 11.73 10.12
N MET A 38 29.48 11.96 8.82
CA MET A 38 30.63 12.30 7.97
C MET A 38 31.30 13.64 8.32
N GLY A 39 30.58 14.53 9.00
CA GLY A 39 31.10 15.82 9.47
C GLY A 39 31.76 15.77 10.85
N VAL A 40 31.61 14.67 11.59
CA VAL A 40 32.11 14.55 12.97
C VAL A 40 33.58 14.12 12.99
N THR A 41 34.45 15.00 13.50
CA THR A 41 35.89 14.74 13.61
C THR A 41 36.29 14.13 14.96
N TYR A 42 35.52 14.41 16.01
CA TYR A 42 35.77 13.94 17.38
C TYR A 42 34.43 13.68 18.09
N GLY A 43 34.32 12.56 18.80
CA GLY A 43 33.12 12.18 19.53
C GLY A 43 32.66 10.75 19.26
N SER A 44 31.64 10.31 19.99
CA SER A 44 31.06 8.97 19.82
C SER A 44 30.13 8.93 18.62
N LEU A 45 30.36 7.98 17.71
CA LEU A 45 29.50 7.76 16.54
C LEU A 45 28.31 6.83 16.82
N THR A 46 28.21 6.29 18.05
CA THR A 46 27.21 5.27 18.41
C THR A 46 25.77 5.75 18.18
N GLY A 47 25.48 7.02 18.45
CA GLY A 47 24.16 7.60 18.21
C GLY A 47 23.77 7.57 16.72
N TYR A 48 24.71 7.91 15.83
CA TYR A 48 24.47 7.87 14.38
C TYR A 48 24.22 6.45 13.90
N TRP A 49 25.03 5.49 14.35
CA TRP A 49 24.84 4.08 14.01
C TRP A 49 23.48 3.56 14.50
N LEU A 50 23.07 3.90 15.71
CA LEU A 50 21.73 3.56 16.22
C LEU A 50 20.63 4.13 15.33
N THR A 51 20.71 5.40 14.95
CA THR A 51 19.71 6.04 14.07
C THR A 51 19.66 5.38 12.69
N ILE A 52 20.80 5.03 12.11
CA ILE A 52 20.89 4.34 10.81
C ILE A 52 20.25 2.95 10.89
N TRP A 53 20.57 2.16 11.93
CA TRP A 53 19.98 0.84 12.12
C TRP A 53 18.48 0.91 12.40
N LEU A 54 18.04 1.91 13.17
CA LEU A 54 16.64 2.12 13.48
C LEU A 54 15.84 2.54 12.24
N GLY A 55 16.43 3.35 11.36
CA GLY A 55 15.84 3.68 10.06
C GLY A 55 15.76 2.47 9.11
N ALA A 56 16.80 1.63 9.06
CA ALA A 56 16.76 0.38 8.30
C ALA A 56 15.67 -0.58 8.82
N PHE A 57 15.55 -0.71 10.15
CA PHE A 57 14.51 -1.52 10.79
C PHE A 57 13.10 -0.98 10.53
N ALA A 58 12.92 0.35 10.63
CA ALA A 58 11.66 1.00 10.29
C ALA A 58 11.28 0.74 8.83
N SER A 59 12.24 0.77 7.90
CA SER A 59 11.96 0.47 6.49
C SER A 59 11.46 -0.96 6.29
N GLN A 60 12.09 -1.94 6.95
CA GLN A 60 11.68 -3.35 6.91
C GLN A 60 10.26 -3.55 7.49
N LEU A 61 9.97 -2.94 8.63
CA LEU A 61 8.62 -2.97 9.21
C LEU A 61 7.60 -2.26 8.31
N GLY A 62 8.00 -1.17 7.67
CA GLY A 62 7.17 -0.43 6.72
C GLY A 62 6.67 -1.30 5.57
N ILE A 63 7.53 -2.17 5.03
CA ILE A 63 7.16 -3.15 3.99
C ILE A 63 6.06 -4.10 4.51
N VAL A 64 6.21 -4.62 5.73
CA VAL A 64 5.22 -5.53 6.33
C VAL A 64 3.87 -4.81 6.51
N PHE A 65 3.88 -3.59 7.04
CA PHE A 65 2.66 -2.80 7.22
C PHE A 65 1.99 -2.40 5.91
N MET A 66 2.77 -2.10 4.86
CA MET A 66 2.22 -1.90 3.51
C MET A 66 1.53 -3.16 3.00
N LEU A 67 2.12 -4.34 3.19
CA LEU A 67 1.54 -5.60 2.72
C LEU A 67 0.23 -5.92 3.44
N VAL A 68 0.20 -5.78 4.77
CA VAL A 68 -1.01 -5.99 5.58
C VAL A 68 -2.07 -4.92 5.31
N GLY A 69 -1.65 -3.69 5.03
CA GLY A 69 -2.52 -2.55 4.83
C GLY A 69 -3.16 -2.44 3.45
N ARG A 70 -2.88 -3.36 2.52
CA ARG A 70 -3.48 -3.38 1.18
C ARG A 70 -4.93 -3.86 1.26
N LYS A 71 -5.88 -3.00 0.85
CA LYS A 71 -7.23 -3.43 0.49
C LYS A 71 -7.40 -3.38 -1.02
N TYR A 72 -8.00 -4.44 -1.55
CA TYR A 72 -8.41 -4.50 -2.95
C TYR A 72 -9.92 -4.35 -3.00
N ASN A 73 -10.40 -3.19 -3.44
CA ASN A 73 -11.79 -3.04 -3.83
C ASN A 73 -11.90 -3.40 -5.32
N HIS A 74 -12.62 -4.47 -5.60
CA HIS A 74 -12.96 -4.87 -6.97
C HIS A 74 -14.35 -4.34 -7.28
N GLU A 75 -14.43 -3.20 -7.97
CA GLU A 75 -15.70 -2.75 -8.53
C GLU A 75 -15.86 -3.37 -9.93
N VAL A 76 -16.85 -4.26 -10.05
CA VAL A 76 -17.25 -4.85 -11.33
C VAL A 76 -18.43 -4.05 -11.86
N THR A 77 -18.15 -3.09 -12.73
CA THR A 77 -19.17 -2.35 -13.46
C THR A 77 -19.47 -3.04 -14.78
N VAL A 78 -20.62 -3.73 -14.84
CA VAL A 78 -21.15 -4.29 -16.09
C VAL A 78 -21.90 -3.19 -16.82
N HIS A 79 -21.39 -2.73 -17.95
CA HIS A 79 -22.15 -1.85 -18.84
C HIS A 79 -22.99 -2.73 -19.78
N PRO A 80 -24.31 -2.87 -19.57
CA PRO A 80 -25.15 -3.51 -20.56
C PRO A 80 -25.12 -2.65 -21.82
N ALA A 81 -24.66 -3.24 -22.93
CA ALA A 81 -24.76 -2.65 -24.24
C ALA A 81 -26.25 -2.40 -24.53
N LYS A 82 -26.66 -1.12 -24.56
CA LYS A 82 -27.94 -0.59 -25.05
C LYS A 82 -29.02 -1.67 -25.23
N GLN A 83 -29.73 -2.07 -24.17
CA GLN A 83 -31.07 -2.63 -24.36
C GLN A 83 -31.90 -2.57 -23.08
N GLN A 84 -33.12 -2.13 -23.33
CA GLN A 84 -34.23 -1.93 -22.43
C GLN A 84 -34.46 -3.11 -21.46
N GLN A 85 -34.95 -2.75 -20.27
CA GLN A 85 -35.86 -3.55 -19.45
C GLN A 85 -35.35 -4.89 -18.91
N GLN A 86 -34.89 -4.89 -17.65
CA GLN A 86 -35.54 -5.54 -16.49
C GLN A 86 -34.52 -5.76 -15.35
N PRO A 87 -34.91 -5.57 -14.08
CA PRO A 87 -34.02 -5.74 -12.95
C PRO A 87 -33.82 -7.24 -12.65
N PHE A 88 -32.73 -7.83 -13.16
CA PHE A 88 -32.36 -9.19 -12.78
C PHE A 88 -31.72 -9.19 -11.38
N LYS A 89 -32.44 -9.72 -10.39
CA LYS A 89 -31.89 -9.98 -9.05
C LYS A 89 -31.09 -11.28 -9.10
N LEU A 90 -29.83 -11.21 -8.65
CA LEU A 90 -28.91 -12.33 -8.58
C LEU A 90 -29.35 -13.30 -7.47
N GLY A 91 -29.92 -14.46 -7.83
CA GLY A 91 -30.30 -15.50 -6.86
C GLY A 91 -31.33 -16.54 -7.33
N GLU A 92 -32.08 -16.31 -8.40
CA GLU A 92 -33.06 -17.30 -8.87
C GLU A 92 -32.43 -18.33 -9.81
N ARG A 93 -32.42 -19.59 -9.34
CA ARG A 93 -32.00 -20.77 -10.09
C ARG A 93 -33.08 -21.09 -11.13
N ALA A 94 -32.76 -20.93 -12.41
CA ALA A 94 -33.65 -21.34 -13.50
C ALA A 94 -33.69 -22.87 -13.60
N GLU A 95 -34.77 -23.48 -13.11
CA GLU A 95 -35.15 -24.84 -13.49
C GLU A 95 -35.75 -24.80 -14.90
N TRP A 96 -35.14 -25.55 -15.83
CA TRP A 96 -35.65 -25.70 -17.18
C TRP A 96 -36.42 -27.02 -17.27
N SER A 97 -37.71 -26.93 -17.59
CA SER A 97 -38.55 -28.04 -18.08
C SER A 97 -38.55 -28.07 -19.61
#